data_AF-A0A1C0SBK4-F1
#
_entry.id   AF-A0A1C0SBK4-F1
#
_cell.length_a   1.000
_cell.length_b   1.000
_cell.length_c   1.000
_cell.angle_alpha   90.00
_cell.angle_beta   90.00
_cell.angle_gamma   90.00
#
_symmetry.space_group_name_H-M   'P 1'
#
loop_
_entity.id
_entity.type
_entity.pdbx_description
1 polymer ?
#
loop_
_entity_poly.entity_id
_entity_poly.type
_entity_poly.pdbx_seq_one_letter_code
_entity_poly.pdbx_strand_id
1 'polypeptide(L)'
;MNDSIYDDLPEDHEKAFIHLERHFRAQLYQNISENEQSVLEAYCKRKYMTAVISAARSLDIPVIQGYLVPASDADTRNIFQKFEADVLSLSVQIEIKHARHGKKYSVGLSVAAKEKIRHYIEQIRLAIDDSDLSQGKRDAVFKKLSELVLEIDRARTRFEIVTDGIRALARLSGDVAREGAEPWWKWVKLILGEIDESKENEPQPSLPAPEERKRLEPPRKQLPAPDKPDEDIPF
;
A
#
# COMPACT_ATOMS: atom_id res chain seq x y z
N MET A 1 -25.22 7.69 -20.10
CA MET A 1 -24.23 8.55 -19.42
C MET A 1 -22.98 7.71 -19.33
N ASN A 2 -21.97 8.00 -20.17
CA ASN A 2 -20.70 7.28 -20.11
C ASN A 2 -19.82 8.03 -19.10
N ASP A 3 -19.89 7.63 -17.83
CA ASP A 3 -18.79 7.93 -16.91
C ASP A 3 -17.56 7.23 -17.49
N SER A 4 -16.57 8.02 -17.88
CA SER A 4 -15.31 7.49 -18.36
C SER A 4 -14.65 6.82 -17.16
N ILE A 5 -14.35 5.52 -17.25
CA ILE A 5 -13.64 4.77 -16.20
C ILE A 5 -12.33 5.45 -15.75
N TYR A 6 -11.81 6.34 -16.59
CA TYR A 6 -10.60 7.09 -16.33
C TYR A 6 -10.79 8.27 -15.37
N ASP A 7 -12.03 8.69 -15.11
CA ASP A 7 -12.33 9.88 -14.31
C ASP A 7 -12.19 9.61 -12.80
N ASP A 8 -12.40 8.36 -12.37
CA ASP A 8 -12.33 7.92 -10.97
C ASP A 8 -11.06 7.10 -10.65
N LEU A 9 -9.99 7.27 -11.44
CA LEU A 9 -8.76 6.52 -11.21
C LEU A 9 -8.04 6.94 -9.92
N PRO A 10 -7.57 5.98 -9.10
CA PRO A 10 -6.66 6.26 -8.01
C PRO A 10 -5.41 7.02 -8.47
N GLU A 11 -4.92 7.96 -7.65
CA GLU A 11 -3.67 8.71 -7.95
C GLU A 11 -2.43 7.80 -7.95
N ASP A 12 -2.45 6.74 -7.14
CA ASP A 12 -1.37 5.76 -7.07
C ASP A 12 -1.42 4.85 -8.31
N HIS A 13 -0.33 4.84 -9.09
CA HIS A 13 -0.23 4.08 -10.34
C HIS A 13 -0.48 2.58 -10.16
N GLU A 14 -0.03 1.97 -9.06
CA GLU A 14 -0.22 0.54 -8.80
C GLU A 14 -1.69 0.23 -8.46
N LYS A 15 -2.36 1.11 -7.70
CA LYS A 15 -3.81 0.99 -7.42
C LYS A 15 -4.66 1.27 -8.66
N ALA A 16 -4.28 2.26 -9.46
CA ALA A 16 -4.93 2.57 -10.73
C ALA A 16 -4.86 1.38 -11.68
N PHE A 17 -3.70 0.71 -11.73
CA PHE A 17 -3.53 -0.50 -12.50
C PHE A 17 -4.48 -1.61 -12.06
N ILE A 18 -4.57 -1.91 -10.76
CA ILE A 18 -5.52 -2.91 -10.24
C ILE A 18 -6.97 -2.55 -10.59
N HIS A 19 -7.34 -1.27 -10.47
CA HIS A 19 -8.69 -0.83 -10.78
C HIS A 19 -9.07 -1.10 -12.25
N LEU A 20 -8.19 -0.73 -13.18
CA LEU A 20 -8.37 -0.97 -14.61
C LEU A 20 -8.35 -2.47 -14.94
N GLU A 21 -7.41 -3.22 -14.37
CA GLU A 21 -7.27 -4.65 -14.61
C GLU A 21 -8.53 -5.41 -14.22
N ARG A 22 -9.09 -5.14 -13.02
CA ARG A 22 -10.35 -5.75 -12.57
C ARG A 22 -11.52 -5.42 -13.50
N HIS A 23 -11.59 -4.18 -13.99
CA HIS A 23 -12.61 -3.78 -14.94
C HIS A 23 -12.48 -4.54 -16.27
N PHE A 24 -11.28 -4.58 -16.85
CA PHE A 24 -11.05 -5.31 -18.10
C PHE A 24 -11.30 -6.82 -17.95
N ARG A 25 -10.97 -7.39 -16.78
CA ARG A 25 -11.24 -8.79 -16.46
C ARG A 25 -12.74 -9.07 -16.36
N ALA A 26 -13.50 -8.18 -15.72
CA ALA A 26 -14.95 -8.30 -15.67
C ALA A 26 -15.57 -8.25 -17.09
N GLN A 27 -15.11 -7.33 -17.94
CA GLN A 27 -15.51 -7.28 -19.33
C GLN A 27 -15.15 -8.55 -20.10
N LEU A 28 -13.97 -9.12 -19.86
CA LEU A 28 -13.56 -10.38 -20.49
C LEU A 28 -14.55 -11.51 -20.17
N TYR A 29 -14.84 -11.73 -18.89
CA TYR A 29 -15.75 -12.80 -18.48
C TYR A 29 -17.18 -12.56 -18.95
N GLN A 30 -17.65 -11.31 -18.93
CA GLN A 30 -18.95 -10.97 -19.48
C GLN A 30 -19.03 -11.32 -20.97
N ASN A 31 -18.07 -10.87 -21.78
CA ASN A 31 -18.04 -11.13 -23.22
C ASN A 31 -17.92 -12.62 -23.56
N ILE A 32 -17.19 -13.40 -22.75
CA ILE A 32 -17.10 -14.86 -22.92
C ILE A 32 -18.43 -15.53 -22.53
N SER A 33 -19.09 -15.08 -21.46
CA SER A 33 -20.36 -15.67 -21.00
C SER A 33 -21.53 -15.40 -21.96
N GLU A 34 -21.52 -14.25 -22.64
CA GLU A 34 -22.56 -13.86 -23.59
C GLU A 34 -22.37 -14.53 -24.97
N ASN A 35 -21.20 -15.11 -25.25
CA ASN A 35 -20.85 -15.68 -26.56
C ASN A 35 -20.37 -17.14 -26.43
N GLU A 36 -21.23 -18.11 -26.80
CA GLU A 36 -20.90 -19.55 -26.75
C GLU A 36 -19.92 -20.00 -27.86
N GLN A 37 -19.50 -19.12 -28.78
CA GLN A 37 -18.63 -19.45 -29.90
C GLN A 37 -17.13 -19.36 -29.55
N SER A 38 -16.41 -20.48 -29.67
CA SER A 38 -14.97 -20.61 -29.41
C SER A 38 -14.08 -19.62 -30.19
N VAL A 39 -14.50 -19.17 -31.38
CA VAL A 39 -13.74 -18.20 -32.19
C VAL A 39 -13.70 -16.80 -31.56
N LEU A 40 -14.77 -16.40 -30.86
CA LEU A 40 -14.84 -15.10 -30.18
C LEU A 40 -14.01 -15.09 -28.88
N GLU A 41 -13.75 -16.25 -28.28
CA GLU A 41 -12.98 -16.38 -27.05
C GLU A 41 -11.52 -15.91 -27.22
N ALA A 42 -10.86 -16.33 -28.30
CA ALA A 42 -9.48 -15.93 -28.59
C ALA A 42 -9.35 -14.43 -28.84
N TYR A 43 -10.33 -13.85 -29.55
CA TYR A 43 -10.42 -12.40 -29.76
C TYR A 43 -10.60 -11.64 -28.43
N CYS A 44 -11.53 -12.08 -27.58
CA CYS A 44 -11.78 -11.44 -26.29
C CYS A 44 -10.53 -11.48 -25.39
N LYS A 45 -9.84 -12.62 -25.34
CA LYS A 45 -8.57 -12.77 -24.61
C LYS A 45 -7.49 -11.81 -25.11
N ARG A 46 -7.29 -11.69 -26.42
CA ARG A 46 -6.33 -10.72 -27.00
C ARG A 46 -6.70 -9.28 -26.70
N LYS A 47 -7.99 -8.94 -26.75
CA LYS A 47 -8.48 -7.61 -26.39
C LYS A 47 -8.15 -7.26 -24.94
N TYR A 48 -8.42 -8.19 -24.02
CA TYR A 48 -8.05 -8.04 -22.60
C TYR A 48 -6.53 -7.88 -22.42
N MET A 49 -5.71 -8.75 -23.02
CA MET A 49 -4.26 -8.66 -22.93
C MET A 49 -3.75 -7.29 -23.42
N THR A 50 -4.23 -6.85 -24.58
CA THR A 50 -3.88 -5.53 -25.15
C THR A 50 -4.23 -4.39 -24.18
N ALA A 51 -5.43 -4.42 -23.59
CA ALA A 51 -5.88 -3.38 -22.67
C ALA A 51 -5.01 -3.33 -21.40
N VAL A 52 -4.74 -4.49 -20.78
CA VAL A 52 -3.92 -4.58 -19.57
C VAL A 52 -2.46 -4.18 -19.83
N ILE A 53 -1.87 -4.61 -20.95
CA ILE A 53 -0.50 -4.21 -21.33
C ILE A 53 -0.43 -2.69 -21.60
N SER A 54 -1.44 -2.12 -22.24
CA SER A 54 -1.51 -0.68 -22.49
C SER A 54 -1.63 0.11 -21.19
N ALA A 55 -2.49 -0.33 -20.26
CA ALA A 55 -2.60 0.27 -18.94
C ALA A 55 -1.28 0.19 -18.16
N ALA A 56 -0.60 -0.96 -18.21
CA ALA A 56 0.70 -1.14 -17.58
C ALA A 56 1.77 -0.18 -18.13
N ARG A 57 1.78 0.05 -19.45
CA ARG A 57 2.70 1.00 -20.09
C ARG A 57 2.39 2.44 -19.70
N SER A 58 1.11 2.82 -19.66
CA SER A 58 0.71 4.18 -19.29
C SER A 58 0.94 4.51 -17.81
N LEU A 59 0.95 3.50 -16.94
CA LEU A 59 1.14 3.63 -15.50
C LEU A 59 2.55 3.25 -15.04
N ASP A 60 3.48 3.02 -15.98
CA ASP A 60 4.88 2.64 -15.72
C ASP A 60 5.05 1.37 -14.85
N ILE A 61 4.25 0.34 -15.12
CA ILE A 61 4.29 -0.95 -14.40
C ILE A 61 5.23 -1.93 -15.15
N PRO A 62 6.46 -2.16 -14.66
CA PRO A 62 7.52 -2.76 -15.47
C PRO A 62 7.38 -4.27 -15.70
N VAL A 63 6.64 -4.98 -14.84
CA VAL A 63 6.59 -6.45 -14.82
C VAL A 63 5.90 -7.02 -16.05
N ILE A 64 4.88 -6.34 -16.57
CA ILE A 64 4.02 -6.88 -17.65
C ILE A 64 4.04 -6.05 -18.94
N GLN A 65 4.70 -4.90 -18.96
CA GLN A 65 4.80 -4.03 -20.15
C GLN A 65 5.47 -4.70 -21.37
N GLY A 66 6.34 -5.69 -21.12
CA GLY A 66 7.10 -6.43 -22.12
C GLY A 66 6.38 -7.64 -22.71
N TYR A 67 5.16 -7.93 -22.25
CA TYR A 67 4.37 -9.02 -22.83
C TYR A 67 4.00 -8.72 -24.29
N LEU A 68 4.08 -9.76 -25.13
CA LEU A 68 3.63 -9.71 -26.52
C LEU A 68 2.23 -10.30 -26.62
N VAL A 69 1.35 -9.61 -27.35
CA VAL A 69 0.01 -10.11 -27.65
C VAL A 69 0.15 -11.17 -28.75
N PRO A 70 -0.43 -12.37 -28.59
CA PRO A 70 -0.34 -13.44 -29.58
C PRO A 70 -1.00 -13.01 -30.90
N ALA A 71 -0.34 -13.29 -32.02
CA ALA A 71 -0.86 -12.98 -33.35
C ALA A 71 -1.82 -14.06 -33.89
N SER A 72 -1.72 -15.30 -33.39
CA SER A 72 -2.50 -16.46 -33.83
C SER A 72 -3.48 -16.93 -32.75
N ASP A 73 -4.61 -17.50 -33.14
CA ASP A 73 -5.56 -18.13 -32.22
C ASP A 73 -4.96 -19.37 -31.52
N ALA A 74 -4.11 -20.12 -32.23
CA ALA A 74 -3.47 -21.34 -31.74
C ALA A 74 -2.58 -21.09 -30.51
N ASP A 75 -1.80 -20.00 -30.54
CA ASP A 75 -0.89 -19.64 -29.44
C ASP A 75 -1.61 -18.88 -28.31
N THR A 76 -2.79 -18.32 -28.60
CA THR A 76 -3.52 -17.45 -27.69
C THR A 76 -3.82 -18.14 -26.36
N ARG A 77 -4.20 -19.43 -26.37
CA ARG A 77 -4.59 -20.14 -25.15
C ARG A 77 -3.44 -20.23 -24.13
N ASN A 78 -2.29 -20.72 -24.55
CA ASN A 78 -1.14 -20.95 -23.65
C ASN A 78 -0.53 -19.63 -23.17
N ILE A 79 -0.39 -18.66 -24.09
CA ILE A 79 0.14 -17.33 -23.78
C ILE A 79 -0.79 -16.59 -22.82
N PHE A 80 -2.11 -16.67 -23.04
CA PHE A 80 -3.10 -16.06 -22.16
C PHE A 80 -3.06 -16.65 -20.75
N GLN A 81 -2.99 -17.98 -20.60
CA GLN A 81 -2.93 -18.61 -19.28
C GLN A 81 -1.73 -18.16 -18.46
N LYS A 82 -0.55 -18.08 -19.12
CA LYS A 82 0.66 -17.56 -18.47
C LYS A 82 0.51 -16.08 -18.11
N PHE A 83 -0.02 -15.28 -19.04
CA PHE A 83 -0.27 -13.86 -18.80
C PHE A 83 -1.23 -13.63 -17.63
N GLU A 84 -2.33 -14.37 -17.56
CA GLU A 84 -3.32 -14.29 -16.49
C GLU A 84 -2.72 -14.64 -15.12
N ALA A 85 -1.90 -15.69 -15.05
CA ALA A 85 -1.19 -16.07 -13.84
C ALA A 85 -0.22 -14.98 -13.37
N ASP A 86 0.54 -14.38 -14.29
CA ASP A 86 1.48 -13.30 -13.98
C ASP A 86 0.78 -12.02 -13.54
N VAL A 87 -0.31 -11.64 -14.21
CA VAL A 87 -1.15 -10.49 -13.81
C VAL A 87 -1.76 -10.73 -12.43
N LEU A 88 -2.28 -11.93 -12.16
CA LEU A 88 -2.80 -12.27 -10.84
C LEU A 88 -1.72 -12.17 -9.76
N SER A 89 -0.53 -12.73 -10.01
CA SER A 89 0.61 -12.65 -9.10
C SER A 89 1.00 -11.19 -8.82
N LEU A 90 1.05 -10.35 -9.86
CA LEU A 90 1.32 -8.93 -9.74
C LEU A 90 0.26 -8.19 -8.91
N SER A 91 -1.03 -8.41 -9.20
CA SER A 91 -2.13 -7.79 -8.43
C SER A 91 -2.04 -8.16 -6.95
N VAL A 92 -1.76 -9.43 -6.63
CA VAL A 92 -1.57 -9.89 -5.24
C VAL A 92 -0.35 -9.22 -4.59
N GLN A 93 0.77 -9.10 -5.31
CA GLN A 93 1.97 -8.43 -4.79
C GLN A 93 1.71 -6.96 -4.46
N ILE A 94 1.03 -6.24 -5.35
CA ILE A 94 0.64 -4.84 -5.16
C ILE A 94 -0.30 -4.72 -3.94
N GLU A 95 -1.33 -5.56 -3.85
CA GLU A 95 -2.26 -5.55 -2.70
C GLU A 95 -1.54 -5.80 -1.37
N ILE A 96 -0.64 -6.79 -1.32
CA ILE A 96 0.19 -7.07 -0.13
C ILE A 96 1.09 -5.87 0.19
N LYS A 97 1.73 -5.27 -0.81
CA LYS A 97 2.61 -4.10 -0.62
C LYS A 97 1.83 -2.94 -0.01
N HIS A 98 0.64 -2.62 -0.52
CA HIS A 98 -0.20 -1.56 0.05
C HIS A 98 -0.75 -1.93 1.44
N ALA A 99 -1.15 -3.18 1.67
CA ALA A 99 -1.59 -3.63 2.98
C ALA A 99 -0.47 -3.50 4.04
N ARG A 100 0.77 -3.80 3.65
CA ARG A 100 1.96 -3.62 4.50
C ARG A 100 2.29 -2.14 4.72
N HIS A 101 2.19 -1.31 3.68
CA HIS A 101 2.38 0.14 3.79
C HIS A 101 1.35 0.76 4.76
N GLY A 102 0.09 0.32 4.70
CA GLY A 102 -0.97 0.74 5.62
C GLY A 102 -0.62 0.43 7.08
N LYS A 103 0.03 -0.70 7.38
CA LYS A 103 0.49 -1.03 8.74
C LYS A 103 1.61 -0.09 9.25
N LYS A 104 2.46 0.41 8.37
CA LYS A 104 3.55 1.34 8.74
C LYS A 104 3.00 2.70 9.19
N TYR A 105 2.02 3.24 8.47
CA TYR A 105 1.41 4.56 8.73
C TYR A 105 0.11 4.49 9.52
N SER A 106 -0.06 3.44 10.32
CA SER A 106 -1.18 3.31 11.25
C SER A 106 -0.73 2.64 12.55
N VAL A 107 -1.54 2.78 13.59
CA VAL A 107 -1.35 2.14 14.89
C VAL A 107 -2.62 1.44 15.34
N GLY A 108 -2.50 0.28 15.97
CA GLY A 108 -3.59 -0.32 16.72
C GLY A 108 -3.69 0.31 18.10
N LEU A 109 -4.84 0.91 18.43
CA LEU A 109 -5.09 1.49 19.75
C LEU A 109 -5.82 0.50 20.64
N SER A 110 -5.37 0.37 21.89
CA SER A 110 -6.08 -0.39 22.91
C SER A 110 -7.41 0.29 23.27
N VAL A 111 -8.35 -0.45 23.87
CA VAL A 111 -9.64 0.14 24.32
C VAL A 111 -9.41 1.31 25.27
N ALA A 112 -8.48 1.16 26.22
CA ALA A 112 -8.11 2.22 27.15
C ALA A 112 -7.51 3.46 26.46
N ALA A 113 -6.61 3.27 25.49
CA ALA A 113 -6.05 4.38 24.71
C ALA A 113 -7.14 5.11 23.92
N LYS A 114 -8.07 4.38 23.29
CA LYS A 114 -9.22 4.97 22.58
C LYS A 114 -10.09 5.82 23.50
N GLU A 115 -10.39 5.34 24.71
CA GLU A 115 -11.19 6.07 25.69
C GLU A 115 -10.50 7.37 26.14
N LYS A 116 -9.20 7.33 26.44
CA LYS A 116 -8.43 8.53 26.77
C LYS A 116 -8.43 9.54 25.64
N ILE A 117 -8.17 9.10 24.41
CA ILE A 117 -8.16 9.98 23.25
C ILE A 117 -9.53 10.61 23.01
N ARG A 118 -10.63 9.83 23.12
CA ARG A 118 -12.00 10.36 23.04
C ARG A 118 -12.25 11.42 24.11
N HIS A 119 -11.81 11.16 25.34
CA HIS A 119 -11.90 12.14 26.42
C HIS A 119 -11.16 13.44 26.06
N TYR A 120 -9.93 13.37 25.55
CA TYR A 120 -9.18 14.54 25.11
C TYR A 120 -9.84 15.29 23.96
N ILE A 121 -10.44 14.59 22.99
CA ILE A 121 -11.22 15.22 21.91
C ILE A 121 -12.42 15.99 22.47
N GLU A 122 -13.11 15.42 23.47
CA GLU A 122 -14.23 16.09 24.10
C GLU A 122 -13.79 17.36 24.86
N GLN A 123 -12.63 17.31 25.53
CA GLN A 123 -12.05 18.51 26.16
C GLN A 123 -11.71 19.61 25.12
N ILE A 124 -11.23 19.22 23.94
CA ILE A 124 -10.99 20.16 22.83
C ILE A 124 -12.32 20.77 22.35
N ARG A 125 -13.39 19.97 22.24
CA ARG A 125 -14.72 20.47 21.85
C ARG A 125 -15.24 21.52 22.82
N LEU A 126 -15.19 21.24 24.13
CA LEU A 126 -15.60 22.19 25.17
C LEU A 126 -14.80 23.50 25.09
N ALA A 127 -13.48 23.41 24.95
CA ALA A 127 -12.63 24.59 24.84
C ALA A 127 -12.89 25.43 23.58
N ILE A 128 -13.35 24.80 22.48
CA ILE A 128 -13.75 25.51 21.26
C ILE A 128 -15.13 26.14 21.41
N ASP A 129 -16.05 25.48 22.11
CA ASP A 129 -17.39 26.00 22.37
C ASP A 129 -17.34 27.28 23.21
N ASP A 130 -16.45 27.30 24.20
CA ASP A 130 -16.18 28.45 25.07
C ASP A 130 -15.35 29.56 24.39
N SER A 131 -14.97 29.41 23.11
CA SER A 131 -14.13 30.37 22.40
C SER A 131 -14.91 31.34 21.50
N ASP A 132 -14.34 32.53 21.28
CA ASP A 132 -14.88 33.58 20.40
C ASP A 132 -14.69 33.29 18.88
N LEU A 133 -14.56 32.01 18.50
CA LEU A 133 -14.43 31.62 17.10
C LEU A 133 -15.71 31.91 16.31
N SER A 134 -15.53 32.33 15.05
CA SER A 134 -16.66 32.47 14.13
C SER A 134 -17.33 31.12 13.88
N GLN A 135 -18.64 31.14 13.65
CA GLN A 135 -19.44 29.92 13.45
C GLN A 135 -18.85 29.01 12.35
N GLY A 136 -18.42 29.59 11.22
CA GLY A 136 -17.82 28.81 10.12
C GLY A 136 -16.49 28.14 10.49
N LYS A 137 -15.65 28.79 11.31
CA LYS A 137 -14.41 28.17 11.83
C LYS A 137 -14.76 27.04 12.80
N ARG A 138 -15.71 27.27 13.72
CA ARG A 138 -16.19 26.28 14.70
C ARG A 138 -16.72 25.01 14.03
N ASP A 139 -17.62 25.16 13.06
CA ASP A 139 -18.23 24.04 12.34
C ASP A 139 -17.21 23.20 11.56
N ALA A 140 -16.25 23.86 10.90
CA ALA A 140 -15.17 23.18 10.18
C ALA A 140 -14.32 22.30 11.10
N VAL A 141 -14.13 22.72 12.35
CA VAL A 141 -13.31 22.00 13.33
C VAL A 141 -14.09 20.88 13.97
N PHE A 142 -15.35 21.10 14.33
CA PHE A 142 -16.21 20.03 14.82
C PHE A 142 -16.37 18.91 13.80
N LYS A 143 -16.41 19.24 12.50
CA LYS A 143 -16.34 18.24 11.43
C LYS A 143 -15.04 17.43 11.51
N LYS A 144 -13.88 18.09 11.62
CA LYS A 144 -12.57 17.43 11.73
C LYS A 144 -12.39 16.60 12.99
N LEU A 145 -12.89 17.06 14.14
CA LEU A 145 -12.90 16.29 15.39
C LEU A 145 -13.79 15.05 15.27
N SER A 146 -14.92 15.16 14.58
CA SER A 146 -15.79 14.01 14.32
C SER A 146 -15.14 12.99 13.38
N GLU A 147 -14.47 13.45 12.32
CA GLU A 147 -13.63 12.59 11.45
C GLU A 147 -12.54 11.88 12.26
N LEU A 148 -11.90 12.59 13.21
CA LEU A 148 -10.88 12.03 14.08
C LEU A 148 -11.44 10.93 15.00
N VAL A 149 -12.59 11.15 15.64
CA VAL A 149 -13.28 10.13 16.47
C VAL A 149 -13.57 8.87 15.65
N LEU A 150 -14.11 9.03 14.44
CA LEU A 150 -14.39 7.91 13.55
C LEU A 150 -13.12 7.14 13.16
N GLU A 151 -11.99 7.81 13.01
CA GLU A 151 -10.71 7.18 12.70
C GLU A 151 -10.11 6.43 13.90
N ILE A 152 -10.23 6.97 15.12
CA ILE A 152 -9.79 6.32 16.37
C ILE A 152 -10.56 5.04 16.64
N ASP A 153 -11.84 5.01 16.24
CA ASP A 153 -12.71 3.86 16.46
C ASP A 153 -12.41 2.69 15.54
N ARG A 154 -11.65 2.89 14.46
CA ARG A 154 -11.22 1.83 13.55
C ARG A 154 -10.33 0.80 14.23
N ALA A 155 -10.20 -0.36 13.60
CA ALA A 155 -9.27 -1.39 14.05
C ALA A 155 -7.81 -0.88 14.09
N ARG A 156 -7.44 0.00 13.15
CA ARG A 156 -6.18 0.73 13.15
C ARG A 156 -6.43 2.19 12.79
N THR A 157 -5.78 3.09 13.50
CA THR A 157 -5.86 4.54 13.32
C THR A 157 -4.75 4.97 12.37
N ARG A 158 -5.11 5.58 11.23
CA ARG A 158 -4.15 6.07 10.22
C ARG A 158 -3.59 7.43 10.64
N PHE A 159 -2.26 7.56 10.57
CA PHE A 159 -1.58 8.80 10.94
C PHE A 159 -1.98 9.98 10.06
N GLU A 160 -2.24 9.75 8.77
CA GLU A 160 -2.65 10.79 7.82
C GLU A 160 -3.89 11.57 8.33
N ILE A 161 -4.94 10.85 8.73
CA ILE A 161 -6.20 11.45 9.19
C ILE A 161 -6.02 12.17 10.52
N VAL A 162 -5.22 11.59 11.42
CA VAL A 162 -4.86 12.24 12.69
C VAL A 162 -4.11 13.55 12.42
N THR A 163 -3.08 13.53 11.57
CA THR A 163 -2.29 14.71 11.24
C THR A 163 -3.11 15.78 10.51
N ASP A 164 -4.08 15.40 9.68
CA ASP A 164 -5.01 16.33 9.05
C ASP A 164 -5.96 16.99 10.04
N GLY A 165 -6.47 16.22 11.02
CA GLY A 165 -7.25 16.76 12.13
C GLY A 165 -6.44 17.75 12.98
N ILE A 166 -5.20 17.38 13.34
CA ILE A 166 -4.30 18.26 14.10
C ILE A 166 -3.94 19.51 13.31
N ARG A 167 -3.66 19.40 12.01
CA ARG A 167 -3.38 20.55 11.14
C ARG A 167 -4.58 21.49 11.07
N ALA A 168 -5.80 20.95 11.03
CA ALA A 168 -7.00 21.78 11.08
C ALA A 168 -7.10 22.56 12.41
N LEU A 169 -6.81 21.91 13.53
CA LEU A 169 -6.75 22.57 14.85
C LEU A 169 -5.63 23.63 14.91
N ALA A 170 -4.46 23.35 14.34
CA ALA A 170 -3.33 24.27 14.30
C ALA A 170 -3.61 25.51 13.40
N ARG A 171 -4.44 25.37 12.36
CA ARG A 171 -4.84 26.52 11.53
C ARG A 171 -5.73 27.51 12.29
N LEU A 172 -6.51 27.05 13.26
CA LEU A 172 -7.21 27.94 14.19
C LEU A 172 -6.21 28.69 15.08
N SER A 173 -5.12 27.99 15.42
CA SER A 173 -4.05 28.52 16.24
C SER A 173 -3.08 29.42 15.44
N GLY A 174 -3.43 29.90 14.25
CA GLY A 174 -2.59 30.87 13.52
C GLY A 174 -2.48 32.23 14.22
N ASP A 175 -3.54 32.61 14.96
CA ASP A 175 -3.61 33.82 15.80
C ASP A 175 -3.59 33.45 17.30
N VAL A 176 -2.85 32.41 17.74
CA VAL A 176 -2.81 31.93 19.16
C VAL A 176 -2.64 33.05 20.19
N ALA A 177 -1.75 33.99 19.92
CA ALA A 177 -1.43 35.08 20.85
C ALA A 177 -2.55 36.12 20.98
N ARG A 178 -3.52 36.15 20.05
CA ARG A 178 -4.63 37.12 20.00
C ARG A 178 -6.00 36.45 20.23
N GLU A 179 -6.17 35.20 19.83
CA GLU A 179 -7.41 34.40 19.93
C GLU A 179 -7.38 33.35 21.06
N GLY A 180 -6.28 33.22 21.81
CA GLY A 180 -6.23 32.37 23.01
C GLY A 180 -6.34 30.88 22.71
N ALA A 181 -5.55 30.35 21.76
CA ALA A 181 -5.55 28.91 21.40
C ALA A 181 -4.74 28.01 22.37
N GLU A 182 -4.19 28.59 23.44
CA GLU A 182 -3.49 27.89 24.53
C GLU A 182 -4.33 26.83 25.27
N PRO A 183 -5.66 26.96 25.45
CA PRO A 183 -6.46 26.00 26.19
C PRO A 183 -6.34 24.60 25.61
N TRP A 184 -6.45 24.46 24.27
CA TRP A 184 -6.66 23.15 23.65
C TRP A 184 -5.43 22.39 23.17
N TRP A 185 -4.30 23.07 23.01
CA TRP A 185 -3.08 22.45 22.51
C TRP A 185 -2.51 21.38 23.44
N LYS A 186 -2.76 21.49 24.76
CA LYS A 186 -2.35 20.47 25.73
C LYS A 186 -3.01 19.11 25.47
N TRP A 187 -4.29 19.09 25.10
CA TRP A 187 -5.00 17.84 24.80
C TRP A 187 -4.55 17.25 23.47
N VAL A 188 -4.21 18.09 22.47
CA VAL A 188 -3.59 17.63 21.22
C VAL A 188 -2.27 16.89 21.49
N LYS A 189 -1.42 17.44 22.38
CA LYS A 189 -0.17 16.77 22.79
C LYS A 189 -0.43 15.43 23.47
N LEU A 190 -1.44 15.35 24.34
CA LEU A 190 -1.81 14.09 25.00
C LEU A 190 -2.32 13.04 24.01
N ILE A 191 -3.10 13.45 23.00
CA ILE A 191 -3.54 12.56 21.92
C ILE A 191 -2.34 11.99 21.16
N LEU A 192 -1.37 12.84 20.79
CA LEU A 192 -0.14 12.39 20.12
C LEU A 192 0.67 11.44 21.01
N GLY A 193 0.79 11.74 22.31
CA GLY A 193 1.47 10.87 23.27
C GLY A 193 0.87 9.47 23.35
N GLU A 194 -0.46 9.33 23.41
CA GLU A 194 -1.12 8.02 23.43
C GLU A 194 -0.94 7.24 22.11
N ILE A 195 -0.86 7.95 20.98
CA ILE A 195 -0.60 7.35 19.67
C ILE A 195 0.84 6.86 19.58
N ASP A 196 1.81 7.66 20.03
CA ASP A 196 3.23 7.31 20.05
C ASP A 196 3.49 6.14 21.00
N GLU A 197 2.95 6.17 22.22
CA GLU A 197 3.03 5.07 23.18
C GLU A 197 2.41 3.78 22.61
N SER A 198 1.25 3.88 21.98
CA SER A 198 0.62 2.73 21.32
C SER A 198 1.50 2.19 20.18
N LYS A 199 2.23 3.05 19.47
CA LYS A 199 3.09 2.67 18.36
C LYS A 199 4.37 1.99 18.83
N GLU A 200 4.98 2.49 19.89
CA GLU A 200 6.17 1.89 20.52
C GLU A 200 5.87 0.50 21.10
N ASN A 201 4.66 0.33 21.65
CA ASN A 201 4.20 -0.95 22.19
C ASN A 201 3.68 -1.94 21.14
N GLU A 202 3.60 -1.56 19.85
CA GLU A 202 3.24 -2.54 18.82
C GLU A 202 4.36 -3.58 18.67
N PRO A 203 4.03 -4.89 18.64
CA PRO A 203 5.03 -5.91 18.40
C PRO A 203 5.68 -5.66 17.04
N GLN A 204 6.96 -5.27 17.06
CA GLN A 204 7.71 -5.10 15.83
C GLN A 204 7.86 -6.48 15.16
N PRO A 205 7.70 -6.58 13.83
CA PRO A 205 8.04 -7.78 13.10
C PRO A 205 9.55 -7.97 13.16
N SER A 206 10.02 -8.62 14.22
CA SER A 206 11.38 -9.14 14.32
C SER A 206 11.51 -10.22 13.27
N LEU A 207 12.39 -10.00 12.29
CA LEU A 207 12.84 -11.11 11.44
C LEU A 207 13.55 -12.11 12.37
N PRO A 208 13.33 -13.43 12.22
CA PRO A 208 14.16 -14.40 12.91
C PRO A 208 15.63 -14.09 12.61
N ALA A 209 16.48 -14.14 13.65
CA ALA A 209 17.90 -13.85 13.49
C ALA A 209 18.45 -14.67 12.31
N PRO A 210 19.21 -14.06 11.38
CA PRO A 210 19.79 -14.79 10.27
C PRO A 210 20.54 -16.00 10.79
N GLU A 211 20.30 -17.20 10.24
CA GLU A 211 21.08 -18.38 10.59
C GLU A 211 22.57 -18.03 10.48
N GLU A 212 23.35 -18.31 11.52
CA GLU A 212 24.78 -18.00 11.55
C GLU A 212 25.42 -18.56 10.28
N ARG A 213 25.98 -17.67 9.45
CA ARG A 213 26.64 -18.06 8.20
C ARG A 213 27.72 -19.07 8.54
N LYS A 214 27.50 -20.35 8.19
CA LYS A 214 28.51 -21.39 8.30
C LYS A 214 29.77 -20.88 7.60
N ARG A 215 30.83 -20.65 8.37
CA ARG A 215 32.13 -20.24 7.84
C ARG A 215 32.57 -21.31 6.84
N LEU A 216 32.93 -20.90 5.63
CA LEU A 216 33.56 -21.79 4.66
C LEU A 216 34.79 -22.41 5.32
N GLU A 217 34.90 -23.73 5.28
CA GLU A 217 36.11 -24.41 5.74
C GLU A 217 37.31 -23.86 4.94
N PRO A 218 38.45 -23.62 5.60
CA PRO A 218 39.64 -23.13 4.91
C PRO A 218 40.03 -24.08 3.76
N PRO A 219 40.56 -23.54 2.65
CA PRO A 219 40.89 -24.33 1.47
C PRO A 219 41.82 -25.49 1.85
N ARG A 220 41.44 -26.70 1.44
CA ARG A 220 42.23 -27.92 1.69
C ARG A 220 43.62 -27.73 1.09
N LYS A 221 44.67 -28.00 1.89
CA LYS A 221 46.07 -27.99 1.44
C LYS A 221 46.19 -28.89 0.21
N GLN A 222 46.67 -28.33 -0.90
CA GLN A 222 46.97 -29.10 -2.10
C GLN A 222 48.05 -30.15 -1.79
N LEU A 223 47.87 -31.35 -2.32
CA LEU A 223 48.87 -32.42 -2.21
C LEU A 223 50.14 -32.01 -2.98
N PRO A 224 51.33 -32.42 -2.52
CA PRO A 224 52.59 -32.14 -3.22
C PRO A 224 52.57 -32.73 -4.64
N ALA A 225 53.19 -32.00 -5.58
CA ALA A 225 53.29 -32.42 -6.97
C ALA A 225 54.07 -33.75 -7.09
N PRO A 226 53.70 -34.64 -8.02
CA PRO A 226 54.39 -35.91 -8.21
C PRO A 226 55.82 -35.69 -8.73
N ASP A 227 56.78 -36.42 -8.17
CA ASP A 227 58.18 -36.42 -8.59
C ASP A 227 58.31 -36.89 -10.05
N LYS A 228 59.13 -36.17 -10.82
CA LYS A 228 59.46 -36.53 -12.21
C LYS A 228 60.31 -37.80 -12.20
N PRO A 229 59.99 -38.82 -13.02
CA PRO A 229 60.88 -39.96 -13.19
C PRO A 229 62.10 -39.56 -14.03
N ASP A 230 63.28 -40.00 -13.57
CA ASP A 230 64.60 -39.77 -14.14
C ASP A 230 64.71 -40.26 -15.60
N GLU A 231 65.30 -39.41 -16.43
CA GLU A 231 65.73 -39.71 -17.80
C GLU A 231 66.94 -40.65 -17.76
N ASP A 232 66.71 -41.96 -17.95
CA ASP A 232 67.75 -42.90 -18.37
C ASP A 232 67.14 -43.97 -19.29
N ILE A 233 67.12 -43.68 -20.59
CA ILE A 233 66.91 -44.67 -21.66
C ILE A 233 68.25 -44.82 -22.40
N PRO A 234 68.98 -45.93 -22.23
CA PRO A 234 70.14 -46.24 -23.07
C PRO A 234 69.68 -46.86 -24.39
N PHE A 235 70.37 -46.50 -25.48
CA PHE A 235 70.17 -46.98 -26.86
C PHE A 235 70.23 -48.49 -27.02
#